data_AF-A0A3C1YYC0-F1
#
_entry.id   AF-A0A3C1YYC0-F1
#
_cell.length_a   1.000
_cell.length_b   1.000
_cell.length_c   1.000
_cell.angle_alpha   90.00
_cell.angle_beta   90.00
_cell.angle_gamma   90.00
#
_symmetry.space_group_name_H-M   'P 1'
#
loop_
_entity.id
_entity.type
_entity.pdbx_description
1 polymer ?
#
loop_
_entity_poly.entity_id
_entity_poly.type
_entity_poly.pdbx_seq_one_letter_code
_entity_poly.pdbx_strand_id
1 'polypeptide(L)'
;NASELIDVADLVVGTGRSFMEGASFGKIMLAPVQGATFPVLVDEESFPYALHYNFSERLRIEQHDEATNYERIRTLFSDSLKLEQQREYSRFMFSAYFDGEQLIEKHMAIYTARKEKGTPHFIDLMWHSLFVLRKYWI
;
A
#
# COMPACT_ATOMS: atom_id res chain seq x y z
N ASN A 1 8.80 -16.80 10.86
CA ASN A 1 7.84 -16.22 9.88
C ASN A 1 8.59 -15.21 9.01
N ALA A 2 8.24 -14.96 7.74
CA ALA A 2 9.03 -14.04 6.88
C ALA A 2 9.09 -12.60 7.43
N SER A 3 8.05 -12.18 8.15
CA SER A 3 7.96 -10.87 8.81
C SER A 3 9.01 -10.65 9.91
N GLU A 4 9.48 -11.72 10.56
CA GLU A 4 10.49 -11.65 11.62
C GLU A 4 11.91 -11.44 11.06
N LEU A 5 12.09 -11.55 9.74
CA LEU A 5 13.39 -11.41 9.06
C LEU A 5 13.48 -10.14 8.23
N ILE A 6 12.41 -9.33 8.18
CA ILE A 6 12.38 -8.10 7.40
C ILE A 6 13.46 -7.13 7.92
N ASP A 7 13.67 -7.09 9.23
CA ASP A 7 14.63 -6.21 9.90
C ASP A 7 16.09 -6.46 9.50
N VAL A 8 16.45 -7.70 9.16
CA VAL A 8 17.80 -8.08 8.71
C VAL A 8 17.96 -8.17 7.19
N ALA A 9 16.85 -8.09 6.44
CA ALA A 9 16.90 -8.15 4.97
C ALA A 9 17.46 -6.85 4.36
N ASP A 10 18.20 -6.96 3.26
CA ASP A 10 18.64 -5.81 2.46
C ASP A 10 17.56 -5.35 1.48
N LEU A 11 16.83 -6.31 0.90
CA LEU A 11 15.70 -6.08 0.00
C LEU A 11 14.49 -6.90 0.40
N VAL A 12 13.31 -6.40 0.04
CA VAL A 12 12.04 -7.10 0.21
C VAL A 12 11.30 -7.11 -1.12
N VAL A 13 11.00 -8.31 -1.62
CA VAL A 13 9.99 -8.50 -2.67
C VAL A 13 8.64 -8.60 -1.97
N GLY A 14 7.86 -7.54 -2.03
CA GLY A 14 6.66 -7.38 -1.22
C GLY A 14 5.41 -7.10 -2.05
N THR A 15 4.25 -7.48 -1.51
CA THR A 15 2.94 -7.12 -2.05
C THR A 15 2.03 -6.65 -0.91
N GLY A 16 1.14 -5.69 -1.16
CA GLY A 16 0.23 -5.14 -0.16
C GLY A 16 0.90 -4.84 1.18
N ARG A 17 0.51 -5.58 2.23
CA ARG A 17 0.99 -5.36 3.60
C ARG A 17 2.48 -5.66 3.79
N SER A 18 3.03 -6.71 3.18
CA SER A 18 4.46 -7.01 3.33
C SER A 18 5.33 -5.94 2.66
N PHE A 19 4.82 -5.32 1.59
CA PHE A 19 5.44 -4.15 0.99
C PHE A 19 5.46 -2.97 1.98
N MET A 20 4.30 -2.65 2.58
CA MET A 20 4.18 -1.54 3.53
C MET A 20 5.08 -1.72 4.76
N GLU A 21 5.14 -2.95 5.30
CA GLU A 21 6.02 -3.28 6.43
C GLU A 21 7.50 -3.17 6.05
N GLY A 22 7.93 -3.68 4.90
CA GLY A 22 9.32 -3.49 4.44
C GLY A 22 9.68 -2.00 4.25
N ALA A 23 8.75 -1.22 3.70
CA ALA A 23 8.95 0.21 3.47
C ALA A 23 9.10 0.99 4.79
N SER A 24 8.38 0.61 5.86
CA SER A 24 8.49 1.27 7.18
C SER A 24 9.87 1.07 7.81
N PHE A 25 10.51 -0.08 7.57
CA PHE A 25 11.89 -0.34 7.97
C PHE A 25 12.92 0.29 7.02
N GLY A 26 12.49 1.00 5.98
CA GLY A 26 13.36 1.60 4.96
C GLY A 26 14.13 0.57 4.16
N LYS A 27 13.54 -0.60 3.90
CA LYS A 27 14.15 -1.65 3.06
C LYS A 27 14.07 -1.27 1.59
N ILE A 28 14.96 -1.82 0.78
CA ILE A 28 14.83 -1.66 -0.67
C ILE A 28 13.63 -2.47 -1.12
N MET A 29 12.65 -1.78 -1.67
CA MET A 29 11.38 -2.40 -2.02
C MET A 29 11.36 -2.82 -3.49
N LEU A 30 10.98 -4.06 -3.73
CA LEU A 30 10.73 -4.63 -5.04
C LEU A 30 9.27 -5.11 -5.13
N ALA A 31 8.65 -4.98 -6.30
CA ALA A 31 7.28 -5.45 -6.55
C ALA A 31 7.24 -6.41 -7.75
N PRO A 32 6.40 -7.47 -7.71
CA PRO A 32 6.23 -8.33 -8.87
C PRO A 32 5.55 -7.57 -10.01
N VAL A 33 5.97 -7.83 -11.25
CA VAL A 33 5.36 -7.25 -12.47
C VAL A 33 4.80 -8.39 -13.31
N GLN A 34 3.61 -8.20 -13.86
CA GLN A 34 2.97 -9.21 -14.69
C GLN A 34 3.82 -9.53 -15.93
N GLY A 35 4.22 -10.80 -16.05
CA GLY A 35 4.95 -11.31 -17.22
C GLY A 35 6.44 -11.01 -17.21
N ALA A 36 6.97 -10.36 -16.17
CA ALA A 36 8.41 -10.18 -15.98
C ALA A 36 9.01 -11.39 -15.24
N THR A 37 10.27 -11.68 -15.51
CA THR A 37 11.05 -12.70 -14.78
C THR A 37 11.57 -12.13 -13.46
N PHE A 38 11.97 -10.86 -13.46
CA PHE A 38 12.46 -10.13 -12.29
C PHE A 38 11.42 -9.14 -11.74
N PRO A 39 11.37 -8.94 -10.41
CA PRO A 39 10.56 -7.89 -9.84
C PRO A 39 11.12 -6.51 -10.19
N VAL A 40 10.26 -5.50 -10.22
CA VAL A 40 10.68 -4.11 -10.46
C VAL A 40 11.17 -3.46 -9.18
N LEU A 41 12.23 -2.65 -9.28
CA LEU A 41 12.63 -1.74 -8.22
C LEU A 41 11.56 -0.67 -8.04
N VAL A 42 11.04 -0.52 -6.82
CA VAL A 42 10.03 0.50 -6.52
C VAL A 42 10.68 1.81 -6.15
N ASP A 43 10.63 2.78 -7.06
CA ASP A 43 11.23 4.11 -6.97
C ASP A 43 10.23 5.19 -7.41
N GLU A 44 10.69 6.42 -7.64
CA GLU A 44 9.84 7.55 -8.05
C GLU A 44 9.09 7.29 -9.36
N GLU A 45 9.71 6.57 -10.30
CA GLU A 45 9.14 6.28 -11.61
C GLU A 45 8.10 5.15 -11.52
N SER A 46 8.43 4.06 -10.82
CA SER A 46 7.60 2.86 -10.79
C SER A 46 6.52 2.86 -9.69
N PHE A 47 6.70 3.65 -8.62
CA PHE A 47 5.78 3.69 -7.48
C PHE A 47 4.33 4.05 -7.84
N PRO A 48 4.03 5.04 -8.70
CA PRO A 48 2.65 5.36 -9.05
C PRO A 48 1.90 4.17 -9.66
N TYR A 49 2.57 3.41 -10.52
CA TYR A 49 2.03 2.19 -11.10
C TYR A 49 1.86 1.09 -10.04
N ALA A 50 2.90 0.86 -9.23
CA ALA A 50 2.88 -0.12 -8.18
C ALA A 50 1.74 0.15 -7.18
N LEU A 51 1.57 1.41 -6.75
CA LEU A 51 0.51 1.85 -5.86
C LEU A 51 -0.87 1.67 -6.49
N HIS A 52 -1.05 2.03 -7.77
CA HIS A 52 -2.31 1.84 -8.49
C HIS A 52 -2.79 0.37 -8.47
N TYR A 53 -1.86 -0.57 -8.64
CA TYR A 53 -2.14 -2.01 -8.60
C TYR A 53 -2.00 -2.62 -7.19
N ASN A 54 -1.87 -1.79 -6.15
CA ASN A 54 -1.67 -2.20 -4.76
C ASN A 54 -0.54 -3.23 -4.59
N PHE A 55 0.55 -3.02 -5.32
CA PHE A 55 1.76 -3.85 -5.29
C PHE A 55 1.47 -5.33 -5.60
N SER A 56 0.42 -5.63 -6.37
CA SER A 56 0.03 -7.01 -6.70
C SER A 56 0.77 -7.53 -7.93
N GLU A 57 0.78 -8.85 -8.12
CA GLU A 57 1.33 -9.53 -9.31
C GLU A 57 0.64 -9.10 -10.63
N ARG A 58 -0.47 -8.38 -10.53
CA ARG A 58 -1.19 -7.79 -11.67
C ARG A 58 -0.60 -6.46 -12.11
N LEU A 59 0.42 -5.95 -11.42
CA LEU A 59 1.13 -4.73 -11.76
C LEU A 59 1.56 -4.78 -13.23
N ARG A 60 1.17 -3.75 -13.97
CA ARG A 60 1.62 -3.51 -15.35
C ARG A 60 2.32 -2.17 -15.38
N ILE A 61 3.52 -2.17 -15.94
CA ILE A 61 4.27 -0.97 -16.24
C ILE A 61 4.44 -0.95 -17.75
N GLU A 62 3.87 0.08 -18.40
CA GLU A 62 4.01 0.24 -19.84
C GLU A 62 5.50 0.46 -20.18
N GLN A 63 5.98 -0.16 -21.25
CA GLN A 63 7.38 -0.07 -21.68
C GLN A 63 8.40 -0.53 -20.63
N HIS A 64 8.02 -1.46 -19.75
CA HIS A 64 8.97 -2.03 -18.77
C HIS A 64 10.15 -2.71 -19.47
N ASP A 65 11.33 -2.11 -19.35
CA ASP A 65 12.59 -2.72 -19.76
C ASP A 65 13.20 -3.51 -18.59
N GLU A 66 13.02 -4.82 -18.66
CA GLU A 66 13.49 -5.75 -17.64
C GLU A 66 15.03 -5.77 -17.52
N ALA A 67 15.77 -5.63 -18.62
CA ALA A 67 17.23 -5.62 -18.59
C ALA A 67 17.75 -4.36 -17.87
N THR A 68 17.15 -3.22 -18.17
CA THR A 68 17.46 -1.96 -17.49
C THR A 68 17.10 -2.04 -16.00
N ASN A 69 15.92 -2.58 -15.65
CA ASN A 69 15.54 -2.77 -14.25
C ASN A 69 16.50 -3.68 -13.48
N TYR A 70 16.91 -4.80 -14.09
CA TYR A 70 17.88 -5.71 -13.49
C TYR A 70 19.23 -5.03 -13.24
N GLU A 71 19.75 -4.26 -14.20
CA GLU A 71 21.00 -3.52 -14.02
C GLU A 71 20.89 -2.43 -12.93
N ARG A 72 19.73 -1.77 -12.81
CA ARG A 72 19.47 -0.83 -11.70
C ARG A 72 19.57 -1.53 -10.35
N ILE A 73 18.91 -2.68 -10.18
CA ILE A 73 18.97 -3.48 -8.94
C ILE A 73 20.41 -3.93 -8.67
N ARG A 74 21.12 -4.42 -9.69
CA ARG A 74 22.49 -4.93 -9.57
C ARG A 74 23.49 -3.85 -9.15
N THR A 75 23.35 -2.65 -9.72
CA THR A 75 24.29 -1.54 -9.48
C THR A 75 23.98 -0.76 -8.21
N LEU A 76 22.77 -0.89 -7.65
CA LEU A 76 22.36 -0.23 -6.40
C LEU A 76 23.29 -0.53 -5.23
N PHE A 77 23.76 -1.78 -5.12
CA PHE A 77 24.66 -2.21 -4.04
C PHE A 77 26.10 -1.77 -4.20
N SER A 78 26.48 -1.36 -5.42
CA SER A 78 27.83 -0.88 -5.71
C SER A 78 28.01 0.60 -5.33
N ASP A 79 26.91 1.31 -5.06
CA ASP A 79 26.91 2.75 -4.78
C ASP A 79 26.16 3.03 -3.47
N SER A 80 26.90 3.27 -2.40
CA SER A 80 26.35 3.54 -1.07
C SER A 80 25.41 4.75 -1.02
N LEU A 81 25.62 5.74 -1.89
CA LEU A 81 24.78 6.94 -1.93
C LEU A 81 23.41 6.60 -2.51
N LYS A 82 23.39 5.90 -3.65
CA LYS A 82 22.13 5.43 -4.28
C LYS A 82 21.38 4.49 -3.36
N LEU A 83 22.10 3.63 -2.65
CA LEU A 83 21.52 2.72 -1.68
C LEU A 83 20.76 3.48 -0.58
N GLU A 84 21.39 4.48 0.04
CA GLU A 84 20.72 5.24 1.10
C GLU A 84 19.57 6.09 0.56
N GLN A 85 19.73 6.71 -0.62
CA GLN A 85 18.63 7.41 -1.31
C GLN A 85 17.42 6.50 -1.52
N GLN A 86 17.64 5.25 -1.92
CA GLN A 86 16.55 4.29 -2.12
C GLN A 86 15.87 3.90 -0.80
N ARG A 87 16.64 3.80 0.29
CA ARG A 87 16.11 3.52 1.64
C ARG A 87 15.30 4.70 2.17
N GLU A 88 15.79 5.91 2.00
CA GLU A 88 15.09 7.15 2.32
C GLU A 88 13.78 7.26 1.54
N TYR A 89 13.82 6.99 0.23
CA TYR A 89 12.61 6.96 -0.59
C TYR A 89 11.59 5.94 -0.09
N SER A 90 12.04 4.77 0.36
CA SER A 90 11.15 3.75 0.93
C SER A 90 10.48 4.21 2.22
N ARG A 91 11.22 4.87 3.11
CA ARG A 91 10.66 5.50 4.32
C ARG A 91 9.68 6.62 3.97
N PHE A 92 10.02 7.43 2.96
CA PHE A 92 9.15 8.49 2.45
C PHE A 92 7.81 7.89 1.96
N MET A 93 7.83 6.88 1.10
CA MET A 93 6.63 6.20 0.62
C MET A 93 5.75 5.71 1.77
N PHE A 94 6.36 5.07 2.79
CA PHE A 94 5.63 4.64 3.97
C PHE A 94 4.97 5.81 4.70
N SER A 95 5.75 6.83 5.05
CA SER A 95 5.24 7.98 5.79
C SER A 95 4.13 8.73 5.04
N ALA A 96 4.26 8.92 3.72
CA ALA A 96 3.32 9.71 2.94
C ALA A 96 2.01 8.97 2.63
N TYR A 97 2.06 7.63 2.49
CA TYR A 97 0.93 6.85 1.96
C TYR A 97 0.37 5.78 2.89
N PHE A 98 1.18 5.23 3.80
CA PHE A 98 0.82 4.04 4.59
C PHE A 98 0.81 4.25 6.10
N ASP A 99 1.33 5.39 6.58
CA ASP A 99 1.33 5.72 8.00
C ASP A 99 -0.10 5.79 8.55
N GLY A 100 -0.38 4.88 9.49
CA GLY A 100 -1.69 4.72 10.10
C GLY A 100 -2.13 5.94 10.89
N GLU A 101 -1.19 6.68 11.49
CA GLU A 101 -1.52 7.89 12.25
C GLU A 101 -2.12 8.96 11.33
N GLN A 102 -1.52 9.18 10.17
CA GLN A 102 -2.04 10.10 9.15
C GLN A 102 -3.35 9.61 8.53
N LEU A 103 -3.56 8.29 8.45
CA LEU A 103 -4.80 7.70 7.97
C LEU A 103 -5.96 7.98 8.92
N ILE A 104 -5.73 7.93 10.24
CA ILE A 104 -6.74 8.21 11.26
C ILE A 104 -7.24 9.65 11.13
N GLU A 105 -6.35 10.62 10.95
CA GLU A 105 -6.73 12.02 10.76
C GLU A 105 -7.64 12.23 9.54
N LYS A 106 -7.28 11.63 8.39
CA LYS A 106 -8.10 11.69 7.17
C LYS A 106 -9.48 11.05 7.36
N HIS A 107 -9.55 9.91 8.04
CA HIS A 107 -10.83 9.25 8.34
C HIS A 107 -11.67 10.10 9.29
N MET A 108 -11.06 10.63 10.35
CA MET A 108 -11.74 11.51 11.32
C MET A 108 -12.30 12.76 10.65
N ALA A 109 -11.59 13.36 9.69
CA ALA A 109 -12.11 14.48 8.91
C ALA A 109 -13.39 14.10 8.13
N ILE A 110 -13.40 12.94 7.47
CA ILE A 110 -14.57 12.42 6.74
C ILE A 110 -15.75 12.16 7.70
N TYR A 111 -15.49 11.47 8.81
CA TYR A 111 -16.55 11.15 9.79
C TYR A 111 -17.12 12.41 10.44
N THR A 112 -16.28 13.39 10.76
CA THR A 112 -16.71 14.65 11.37
C THR A 112 -17.54 15.48 10.40
N ALA A 113 -17.10 15.60 9.13
CA ALA A 113 -17.86 16.28 8.08
C ALA A 113 -19.23 15.63 7.78
N ARG A 114 -19.36 14.32 8.02
CA ARG A 114 -20.62 13.59 7.79
C ARG A 114 -21.57 13.62 8.99
N LYS A 115 -21.06 13.82 10.21
CA LYS A 115 -21.85 13.84 11.45
C LYS A 115 -22.87 14.99 11.48
N GLU A 116 -22.65 16.04 10.68
CA GLU A 116 -23.55 17.20 10.59
C GLU A 116 -24.83 16.96 9.74
N LYS A 117 -24.97 15.81 9.06
CA LYS A 117 -26.10 15.55 8.15
C LYS A 117 -27.09 14.45 8.57
N GLY A 118 -26.96 13.89 9.78
CA GLY A 118 -27.76 12.74 10.19
C GLY A 118 -28.69 13.01 11.35
N THR A 119 -29.86 13.62 11.12
CA THR A 119 -31.01 13.25 11.96
C THR A 119 -31.42 11.84 11.57
N PRO A 120 -31.58 10.89 12.50
CA PRO A 120 -32.18 9.61 12.16
C PRO A 120 -33.57 9.91 11.62
N HIS A 121 -33.82 9.57 10.35
CA HIS A 121 -35.14 9.69 9.78
C HIS A 121 -36.03 8.73 10.59
N PHE A 122 -36.84 9.24 11.50
CA PHE A 122 -37.70 8.46 12.40
C PHE A 122 -38.48 7.35 11.66
N ILE A 123 -38.84 7.66 10.41
CA ILE A 123 -39.47 6.75 9.45
C ILE A 123 -38.63 5.50 9.18
N ASP A 124 -37.31 5.64 9.00
CA ASP A 124 -36.38 4.54 8.72
C ASP A 124 -36.28 3.58 9.91
N LEU A 125 -36.22 4.12 11.14
CA LEU A 125 -36.24 3.33 12.37
C LEU A 125 -37.56 2.55 12.51
N MET A 126 -38.69 3.16 12.13
CA MET A 126 -39.99 2.49 12.13
C MET A 126 -40.04 1.36 11.10
N TRP A 127 -39.54 1.57 9.88
CA TRP A 127 -39.52 0.54 8.85
C TRP A 127 -38.64 -0.66 9.23
N HIS A 128 -37.46 -0.41 9.80
CA HIS A 128 -36.60 -1.47 10.30
C HIS A 128 -37.26 -2.27 11.43
N SER A 129 -37.95 -1.58 12.35
CA SER A 129 -38.66 -2.24 13.46
C SER A 129 -39.82 -3.10 12.96
N LEU A 130 -40.61 -2.60 12.01
CA LEU A 130 -41.70 -3.34 11.36
C LEU A 130 -41.20 -4.57 10.59
N PHE A 131 -40.07 -4.45 9.88
CA PHE A 131 -39.46 -5.56 9.16
C PHE A 131 -39.01 -6.69 10.10
N VAL A 132 -38.38 -6.33 11.23
CA VAL A 132 -37.97 -7.31 12.25
C VAL A 132 -39.19 -7.99 12.87
N LEU A 133 -40.22 -7.22 13.26
CA LEU A 133 -41.43 -7.77 13.85
C LEU A 133 -42.19 -8.71 12.89
N ARG A 134 -42.23 -8.39 11.59
CA ARG A 134 -42.82 -9.26 10.56
C ARG A 134 -42.17 -10.64 10.51
N LYS A 135 -40.86 -10.75 10.74
CA LYS A 135 -40.13 -12.02 10.73
C LYS A 135 -40.47 -12.93 11.91
N TYR A 136 -40.98 -12.39 13.01
CA TYR A 136 -41.34 -13.16 14.21
C TYR A 136 -42.83 -13.50 14.30
N TRP A 137 -43.66 -12.93 13.42
CA TRP A 137 -45.12 -13.10 13.42
C TRP A 137 -45.67 -13.83 12.18
N ILE A 138 -44.79 -14.26 11.27
CA ILE A 138 -45.05 -15.16 10.14
C ILE A 138 -44.12 -16.36 10.30
#